data_AF-A0A950B9T4-F1
#
_entry.id   AF-A0A950B9T4-F1
#
_cell.length_a   1.000
_cell.length_b   1.000
_cell.length_c   1.000
_cell.angle_alpha   90.00
_cell.angle_beta   90.00
_cell.angle_gamma   90.00
#
_symmetry.space_group_name_H-M   'P 1'
#
loop_
_entity.id
_entity.type
_entity.pdbx_description
1 polymer ?
#
loop_
_entity_poly.entity_id
_entity_poly.type
_entity_poly.pdbx_seq_one_letter_code
_entity_poly.pdbx_strand_id
1 'polypeptide(L)'
;MNQHLTAAHASKFASLALAHLTREYPNKLTHSLAGPQDVQSPRALHPVFYGSYDWHSCVHGYWLVLHLLARFPDLPEAPQIVAVVDEHFTAENMAGEMAYLTLAHNRGFERPYGWAWLLALAAQVEALELPQAEPWKTALAPLAQWFVERFEEFLPKATYPLRVGTHFNTAFALTLAHDFAKA
;
A
#
# COMPACT_ATOMS: atom_id res chain seq x y z
N MET A 1 -9.42 14.71 -25.26
CA MET A 1 -8.73 15.65 -24.35
C MET A 1 -7.54 14.92 -23.77
N ASN A 2 -6.31 15.25 -24.19
CA ASN A 2 -5.11 14.71 -23.54
C ASN A 2 -4.85 15.54 -22.28
N GLN A 3 -5.43 15.13 -21.15
CA GLN A 3 -5.07 15.72 -19.87
C GLN A 3 -3.73 15.14 -19.43
N HIS A 4 -2.66 15.91 -19.59
CA HIS A 4 -1.37 15.58 -19.02
C HIS A 4 -1.31 16.07 -17.56
N LEU A 5 -0.77 15.24 -16.67
CA LEU A 5 -0.52 15.62 -15.28
C LEU A 5 0.51 16.75 -15.23
N THR A 6 0.16 17.88 -14.61
CA THR A 6 1.02 19.05 -14.43
C THR A 6 1.57 19.12 -13.01
N ALA A 7 2.66 19.85 -12.77
CA ALA A 7 3.21 20.04 -11.43
C ALA A 7 2.19 20.65 -10.44
N ALA A 8 1.34 21.58 -10.91
CA ALA A 8 0.29 22.17 -10.08
C ALA A 8 -0.81 21.16 -9.68
N HIS A 9 -1.16 20.21 -10.56
CA HIS A 9 -2.07 19.12 -10.20
C HIS A 9 -1.37 18.08 -9.30
N ALA A 10 -0.11 17.78 -9.57
CA ALA A 10 0.70 16.89 -8.74
C ALA A 10 0.82 17.40 -7.30
N SER A 11 1.14 18.68 -7.09
CA SER A 11 1.17 19.32 -5.76
C SER A 11 -0.18 19.19 -5.04
N LYS A 12 -1.30 19.46 -5.72
CA LYS A 12 -2.64 19.28 -5.14
C LYS A 12 -2.89 17.83 -4.71
N PHE A 13 -2.52 16.85 -5.54
CA PHE A 13 -2.70 15.45 -5.21
C PHE A 13 -1.78 14.99 -4.07
N ALA A 14 -0.53 15.44 -4.05
CA ALA A 14 0.40 15.17 -2.95
C ALA A 14 -0.13 15.75 -1.63
N SER A 15 -0.58 17.00 -1.63
CA SER A 15 -1.19 17.66 -0.48
C SER A 15 -2.43 16.91 0.04
N LEU A 16 -3.31 16.44 -0.85
CA LEU A 16 -4.48 15.66 -0.47
C LEU A 16 -4.11 14.33 0.18
N ALA A 17 -3.14 13.61 -0.39
CA ALA A 17 -2.66 12.34 0.16
C ALA A 17 -2.00 12.53 1.54
N LEU A 18 -1.08 13.49 1.65
CA LEU A 18 -0.38 13.81 2.89
C LEU A 18 -1.33 14.23 4.02
N ALA A 19 -2.48 14.82 3.70
CA ALA A 19 -3.48 15.20 4.69
C ALA A 19 -4.16 14.01 5.40
N HIS A 20 -4.04 12.79 4.85
CA HIS A 20 -4.61 11.59 5.47
C HIS A 20 -3.59 10.49 5.77
N LEU A 21 -2.41 10.39 5.14
CA LEU A 21 -1.49 9.27 5.37
C LEU A 21 -1.13 8.96 6.85
N THR A 22 -1.20 9.96 7.74
CA THR A 22 -0.90 9.81 9.18
C THR A 22 -2.11 10.07 10.10
N ARG A 23 -3.33 10.16 9.55
CA ARG A 23 -4.55 10.54 10.28
C ARG A 23 -5.37 9.33 10.76
N GLU A 24 -5.20 8.89 11.99
CA GLU A 24 -5.84 7.64 12.46
C GLU A 24 -7.39 7.58 12.38
N TYR A 25 -8.12 8.71 12.49
CA TYR A 25 -9.59 8.71 12.47
C TYR A 25 -10.21 9.81 11.58
N PRO A 26 -11.36 9.55 10.93
CA PRO A 26 -12.13 8.29 10.95
C PRO A 26 -11.47 7.19 10.11
N ASN A 27 -11.53 5.95 10.58
CA ASN A 27 -11.02 4.76 9.89
C ASN A 27 -12.05 3.63 9.95
N LYS A 28 -12.19 2.90 8.85
CA LYS A 28 -13.04 1.73 8.66
C LYS A 28 -12.16 0.48 8.70
N LEU A 29 -11.94 0.02 9.92
CA LEU A 29 -11.28 -1.24 10.16
C LEU A 29 -12.21 -2.40 9.76
N THR A 30 -11.82 -3.19 8.75
CA THR A 30 -12.53 -4.41 8.37
C THR A 30 -11.60 -5.59 8.64
N HIS A 31 -11.76 -6.23 9.80
CA HIS A 31 -10.95 -7.38 10.20
C HIS A 31 -11.73 -8.43 10.98
N SER A 32 -11.17 -9.63 11.05
CA SER A 32 -11.71 -10.72 11.86
C SER A 32 -11.09 -10.70 13.25
N LEU A 33 -11.87 -11.08 14.26
CA LEU A 33 -11.42 -11.22 15.64
C LEU A 33 -11.44 -12.70 16.01
N ALA A 34 -10.27 -13.27 16.35
CA ALA A 34 -10.19 -14.59 16.97
C ALA A 34 -10.40 -14.51 18.49
N GLY A 35 -10.11 -13.36 19.10
CA GLY A 35 -10.36 -13.12 20.52
C GLY A 35 -10.37 -11.64 20.90
N PRO A 36 -10.60 -11.33 22.18
CA PRO A 36 -10.69 -9.94 22.65
C PRO A 36 -9.39 -9.14 22.46
N GLN A 37 -8.23 -9.79 22.43
CA GLN A 37 -6.94 -9.15 22.18
C GLN A 37 -6.80 -8.55 20.78
N ASP A 38 -7.65 -8.97 19.83
CA ASP A 38 -7.62 -8.45 18.48
C ASP A 38 -8.35 -7.10 18.38
N VAL A 39 -9.14 -6.71 19.40
CA VAL A 39 -9.81 -5.41 19.46
C VAL A 39 -8.78 -4.32 19.77
N GLN A 40 -8.22 -3.73 18.72
CA GLN A 40 -7.15 -2.73 18.80
C GLN A 40 -7.44 -1.55 17.86
N SER A 41 -6.68 -0.46 18.01
CA SER A 41 -6.80 0.71 17.14
C SER A 41 -6.21 0.45 15.75
N PRO A 42 -6.59 1.25 14.73
CA PRO A 42 -6.01 1.12 13.39
C PRO A 42 -4.48 1.19 13.39
N ARG A 43 -3.88 2.14 14.13
CA ARG A 43 -2.41 2.29 14.21
C ARG A 43 -1.75 1.12 14.92
N ALA A 44 -2.40 0.55 15.94
CA ALA A 44 -1.86 -0.61 16.64
C ALA A 44 -1.82 -1.87 15.77
N LEU A 45 -2.82 -2.05 14.90
CA LEU A 45 -2.90 -3.17 13.96
C LEU A 45 -2.03 -2.97 12.72
N HIS A 46 -1.92 -1.73 12.25
CA HIS A 46 -1.30 -1.35 10.98
C HIS A 46 -0.41 -0.11 11.13
N PRO A 47 0.81 -0.24 11.69
CA PRO A 47 1.64 0.91 12.03
C PRO A 47 2.09 1.75 10.81
N VAL A 48 2.03 1.19 9.59
CA VAL A 48 2.35 1.91 8.34
C VAL A 48 1.08 2.43 7.68
N PHE A 49 0.08 1.55 7.54
CA PHE A 49 -1.08 1.77 6.67
C PHE A 49 -2.36 2.15 7.43
N TYR A 50 -2.27 2.93 8.51
CA TYR A 50 -3.42 3.29 9.36
C TYR A 50 -4.14 4.60 9.01
N GLY A 51 -3.46 5.59 8.41
CA GLY A 51 -3.99 6.97 8.40
C GLY A 51 -5.15 7.25 7.44
N SER A 52 -5.38 6.38 6.47
CA SER A 52 -6.46 6.59 5.52
C SER A 52 -7.79 6.03 6.02
N TYR A 53 -8.86 6.23 5.25
CA TYR A 53 -10.17 5.69 5.62
C TYR A 53 -10.14 4.16 5.78
N ASP A 54 -9.33 3.44 5.02
CA ASP A 54 -9.04 2.02 5.23
C ASP A 54 -7.59 1.70 4.81
N TRP A 55 -7.17 0.46 5.07
CA TRP A 55 -5.79 0.00 4.87
C TRP A 55 -5.32 0.19 3.43
N HIS A 56 -6.08 -0.33 2.43
CA HIS A 56 -5.66 -0.23 1.04
C HIS A 56 -5.70 1.21 0.52
N SER A 57 -6.64 2.05 0.98
CA SER A 57 -6.61 3.48 0.65
C SER A 57 -5.31 4.16 1.12
N CYS A 58 -4.74 3.71 2.24
CA CYS A 58 -3.45 4.19 2.71
C CYS A 58 -2.31 3.72 1.80
N VAL A 59 -2.32 2.45 1.40
CA VAL A 59 -1.36 1.91 0.42
C VAL A 59 -1.41 2.71 -0.89
N HIS A 60 -2.61 3.06 -1.39
CA HIS A 60 -2.74 3.90 -2.59
C HIS A 60 -2.15 5.29 -2.38
N GLY A 61 -2.38 5.88 -1.21
CA GLY A 61 -1.84 7.20 -0.86
C GLY A 61 -0.32 7.20 -0.89
N TYR A 62 0.32 6.17 -0.34
CA TYR A 62 1.77 6.00 -0.40
C TYR A 62 2.26 5.82 -1.84
N TRP A 63 1.58 4.97 -2.62
CA TRP A 63 1.92 4.77 -4.03
C TRP A 63 1.83 6.11 -4.78
N LEU A 64 0.76 6.88 -4.55
CA LEU A 64 0.53 8.16 -5.21
C LEU A 64 1.65 9.16 -4.88
N VAL A 65 1.96 9.39 -3.60
CA VAL A 65 2.98 10.39 -3.24
C VAL A 65 4.37 10.01 -3.75
N LEU A 66 4.72 8.72 -3.73
CA LEU A 66 6.01 8.25 -4.27
C LEU A 66 6.05 8.32 -5.80
N HIS A 67 4.95 7.99 -6.47
CA HIS A 67 4.81 8.16 -7.92
C HIS A 67 4.96 9.63 -8.33
N LEU A 68 4.35 10.54 -7.58
CA LEU A 68 4.46 11.98 -7.81
C LEU A 68 5.86 12.49 -7.53
N LEU A 69 6.51 12.04 -6.44
CA LEU A 69 7.88 12.39 -6.09
C LEU A 69 8.87 11.96 -7.20
N ALA A 70 8.71 10.76 -7.75
CA ALA A 70 9.54 10.28 -8.85
C ALA A 70 9.41 11.13 -10.13
N ARG A 71 8.18 11.62 -10.39
CA ARG A 71 7.83 12.30 -11.64
C ARG A 71 7.99 13.82 -11.56
N PHE A 72 7.91 14.39 -10.36
CA PHE A 72 8.02 15.81 -10.06
C PHE A 72 8.87 16.00 -8.80
N PRO A 73 10.19 15.78 -8.88
CA PRO A 73 11.08 15.82 -7.70
C PRO A 73 11.13 17.21 -7.04
N ASP A 74 10.86 18.29 -7.79
CA ASP A 74 10.89 19.67 -7.32
C ASP A 74 9.55 20.15 -6.69
N LEU A 75 8.61 19.24 -6.40
CA LEU A 75 7.38 19.61 -5.71
C LEU A 75 7.68 20.23 -4.34
N PRO A 76 6.93 21.27 -3.92
CA PRO A 76 7.10 21.84 -2.59
C PRO A 76 6.81 20.82 -1.47
N GLU A 77 5.99 19.80 -1.73
CA GLU A 77 5.68 18.71 -0.81
C GLU A 77 6.78 17.64 -0.72
N ALA A 78 7.77 17.62 -1.62
CA ALA A 78 8.78 16.56 -1.70
C ALA A 78 9.49 16.28 -0.35
N PRO A 79 9.95 17.30 0.41
CA PRO A 79 10.56 17.06 1.72
C PRO A 79 9.59 16.43 2.73
N GLN A 80 8.30 16.78 2.67
CA GLN A 80 7.29 16.22 3.55
C GLN A 80 6.96 14.77 3.18
N ILE A 81 6.91 14.44 1.88
CA ILE A 81 6.74 13.06 1.41
C ILE A 81 7.88 12.19 1.94
N VAL A 82 9.13 12.64 1.77
CA VAL A 82 10.32 11.94 2.26
C VAL A 82 10.24 11.71 3.76
N ALA A 83 9.94 12.75 4.55
CA ALA A 83 9.84 12.63 6.00
C ALA A 83 8.77 11.63 6.46
N VAL A 84 7.57 11.63 5.84
CA VAL A 84 6.51 10.68 6.19
C VAL A 84 6.88 9.25 5.82
N VAL A 85 7.56 9.05 4.69
CA VAL A 85 8.00 7.71 4.28
C VAL A 85 9.15 7.23 5.16
N ASP A 86 10.11 8.08 5.52
CA ASP A 86 11.20 7.75 6.46
C ASP A 86 10.65 7.33 7.84
N GLU A 87 9.63 8.02 8.34
CA GLU A 87 9.00 7.71 9.63
C GLU A 87 8.29 6.36 9.61
N HIS A 88 7.61 6.02 8.51
CA HIS A 88 6.75 4.84 8.45
C HIS A 88 7.43 3.61 7.83
N PHE A 89 8.31 3.75 6.82
CA PHE A 89 8.92 2.63 6.10
C PHE A 89 10.19 2.15 6.81
N THR A 90 10.00 1.74 8.05
CA THR A 90 11.06 1.18 8.91
C THR A 90 10.88 -0.33 9.05
N ALA A 91 11.97 -1.04 9.36
CA ALA A 91 11.90 -2.48 9.61
C ALA A 91 10.95 -2.83 10.78
N GLU A 92 10.88 -1.97 11.81
CA GLU A 92 10.00 -2.16 12.97
C GLU A 92 8.52 -2.06 12.59
N ASN A 93 8.12 -1.02 11.86
CA ASN A 93 6.74 -0.86 11.46
C ASN A 93 6.30 -1.96 10.48
N MET A 94 7.19 -2.33 9.54
CA MET A 94 6.92 -3.43 8.61
C MET A 94 6.79 -4.77 9.34
N ALA A 95 7.56 -5.00 10.40
CA ALA A 95 7.35 -6.16 11.28
C ALA A 95 5.97 -6.14 11.96
N GLY A 96 5.46 -4.96 12.34
CA GLY A 96 4.11 -4.81 12.88
C GLY A 96 3.01 -5.14 11.86
N GLU A 97 3.12 -4.66 10.62
CA GLU A 97 2.20 -5.05 9.54
C GLU A 97 2.25 -6.58 9.31
N MET A 98 3.44 -7.17 9.30
CA MET A 98 3.62 -8.62 9.15
C MET A 98 3.03 -9.41 10.31
N ALA A 99 3.13 -8.91 11.54
CA ALA A 99 2.54 -9.56 12.71
C ALA A 99 1.01 -9.70 12.55
N TYR A 100 0.35 -8.70 11.98
CA TYR A 100 -1.08 -8.78 11.65
C TYR A 100 -1.37 -9.73 10.47
N LEU A 101 -0.62 -9.62 9.37
CA LEU A 101 -0.86 -10.40 8.14
C LEU A 101 -0.65 -11.91 8.33
N THR A 102 0.23 -12.29 9.27
CA THR A 102 0.56 -13.70 9.54
C THR A 102 -0.40 -14.39 10.51
N LEU A 103 -1.37 -13.67 11.10
CA LEU A 103 -2.42 -14.29 11.91
C LEU A 103 -3.21 -15.31 11.08
N ALA A 104 -3.49 -16.47 11.67
CA ALA A 104 -4.09 -17.61 10.95
C ALA A 104 -5.44 -17.29 10.29
N HIS A 105 -6.21 -16.36 10.87
CA HIS A 105 -7.51 -15.92 10.35
C HIS A 105 -7.41 -14.77 9.33
N ASN A 106 -6.23 -14.17 9.13
CA ASN A 106 -6.02 -13.03 8.22
C ASN A 106 -5.48 -13.43 6.84
N ARG A 107 -5.41 -14.72 6.52
CA ARG A 107 -4.92 -15.22 5.22
C ARG A 107 -5.61 -14.61 3.99
N GLY A 108 -6.86 -14.19 4.13
CA GLY A 108 -7.65 -13.58 3.05
C GLY A 108 -7.86 -12.07 3.19
N PHE A 109 -7.24 -11.42 4.18
CA PHE A 109 -7.34 -9.98 4.40
C PHE A 109 -6.99 -9.22 3.13
N GLU A 110 -7.82 -8.27 2.71
CA GLU A 110 -7.60 -7.42 1.52
C GLU A 110 -7.51 -8.16 0.17
N ARG A 111 -7.88 -9.43 0.10
CA ARG A 111 -7.83 -10.21 -1.15
C ARG A 111 -8.92 -9.77 -2.15
N PRO A 112 -8.59 -9.60 -3.45
CA PRO A 112 -7.25 -9.52 -4.05
C PRO A 112 -6.74 -8.07 -4.18
N TYR A 113 -7.57 -7.08 -3.84
CA TYR A 113 -7.36 -5.68 -4.16
C TYR A 113 -6.19 -5.04 -3.43
N GLY A 114 -6.18 -5.10 -2.10
CA GLY A 114 -5.08 -4.53 -1.32
C GLY A 114 -3.78 -5.30 -1.54
N TRP A 115 -3.84 -6.60 -1.86
CA TRP A 115 -2.64 -7.36 -2.26
C TRP A 115 -2.01 -6.75 -3.51
N ALA A 116 -2.82 -6.51 -4.54
CA ALA A 116 -2.38 -5.93 -5.80
C ALA A 116 -1.83 -4.52 -5.63
N TRP A 117 -2.48 -3.70 -4.78
CA TRP A 117 -2.00 -2.36 -4.50
C TRP A 117 -0.71 -2.31 -3.69
N LEU A 118 -0.48 -3.26 -2.78
CA LEU A 118 0.82 -3.34 -2.13
C LEU A 118 1.89 -3.71 -3.15
N LEU A 119 1.64 -4.67 -4.04
CA LEU A 119 2.60 -4.99 -5.11
C LEU A 119 2.86 -3.80 -6.04
N ALA A 120 1.85 -3.01 -6.36
CA ALA A 120 2.04 -1.76 -7.12
C ALA A 120 2.90 -0.74 -6.35
N LEU A 121 2.68 -0.58 -5.04
CA LEU A 121 3.53 0.23 -4.15
C LEU A 121 4.97 -0.28 -4.13
N ALA A 122 5.17 -1.59 -4.00
CA ALA A 122 6.50 -2.19 -3.99
C ALA A 122 7.24 -1.95 -5.32
N ALA A 123 6.58 -2.13 -6.47
CA ALA A 123 7.17 -1.80 -7.77
C ALA A 123 7.52 -0.31 -7.87
N GLN A 124 6.65 0.57 -7.37
CA GLN A 124 6.91 2.01 -7.37
C GLN A 124 8.11 2.39 -6.49
N VAL A 125 8.27 1.76 -5.33
CA VAL A 125 9.39 1.97 -4.41
C VAL A 125 10.69 1.44 -5.02
N GLU A 126 10.64 0.26 -5.64
CA GLU A 126 11.80 -0.37 -6.28
C GLU A 126 12.34 0.48 -7.43
N ALA A 127 11.46 1.10 -8.21
CA ALA A 127 11.82 1.97 -9.32
C ALA A 127 12.31 3.38 -8.91
N LEU A 128 12.30 3.74 -7.62
CA LEU A 128 12.79 5.05 -7.17
C LEU A 128 14.31 5.16 -7.29
N GLU A 129 14.76 6.17 -8.03
CA GLU A 129 16.16 6.58 -8.14
C GLU A 129 16.45 7.78 -7.21
N LEU A 130 16.14 7.61 -5.92
CA LEU A 130 16.40 8.63 -4.89
C LEU A 130 17.46 8.13 -3.89
N PRO A 131 18.36 9.02 -3.39
CA PRO A 131 19.39 8.63 -2.42
C PRO A 131 18.85 7.94 -1.16
N GLN A 132 17.64 8.31 -0.73
CA GLN A 132 16.96 7.80 0.46
C GLN A 132 16.06 6.58 0.20
N ALA A 133 15.95 6.08 -1.05
CA ALA A 133 15.01 5.00 -1.36
C ALA A 133 15.47 3.62 -0.87
N GLU A 134 16.77 3.38 -0.73
CA GLU A 134 17.31 2.04 -0.41
C GLU A 134 16.79 1.46 0.92
N PRO A 135 16.72 2.23 2.03
CA PRO A 135 16.07 1.77 3.26
C PRO A 135 14.59 1.42 3.06
N TRP A 136 13.85 2.19 2.25
CA TRP A 136 12.43 1.97 1.99
C TRP A 136 12.19 0.67 1.20
N LYS A 137 13.02 0.41 0.19
CA LYS A 137 13.02 -0.84 -0.58
C LYS A 137 13.23 -2.04 0.35
N THR A 138 14.28 -1.95 1.16
CA THR A 138 14.65 -3.00 2.12
C THR A 138 13.52 -3.26 3.13
N ALA A 139 12.89 -2.21 3.66
CA ALA A 139 11.83 -2.34 4.65
C ALA A 139 10.55 -2.95 4.07
N LEU A 140 10.15 -2.57 2.85
CA LEU A 140 8.90 -3.02 2.23
C LEU A 140 9.00 -4.43 1.61
N ALA A 141 10.20 -4.86 1.20
CA ALA A 141 10.41 -6.13 0.50
C ALA A 141 9.75 -7.37 1.15
N PRO A 142 9.84 -7.58 2.49
CA PRO A 142 9.20 -8.72 3.14
C PRO A 142 7.66 -8.75 2.99
N LEU A 143 7.00 -7.60 3.03
CA LEU A 143 5.55 -7.52 2.82
C LEU A 143 5.20 -7.85 1.36
N ALA A 144 5.97 -7.31 0.41
CA ALA A 144 5.77 -7.60 -1.01
C ALA A 144 5.89 -9.11 -1.27
N GLN A 145 6.95 -9.75 -0.75
CA GLN A 145 7.16 -11.18 -0.87
C GLN A 145 6.01 -11.99 -0.24
N TRP A 146 5.49 -11.57 0.93
CA TRP A 146 4.34 -12.22 1.55
C TRP A 146 3.12 -12.21 0.61
N PHE A 147 2.82 -11.07 -0.02
CA PHE A 147 1.67 -10.98 -0.93
C PHE A 147 1.88 -11.75 -2.24
N VAL A 148 3.11 -11.86 -2.74
CA VAL A 148 3.45 -12.75 -3.86
C VAL A 148 3.08 -14.19 -3.53
N GLU A 149 3.56 -14.72 -2.40
CA GLU A 149 3.25 -16.09 -1.98
C GLU A 149 1.73 -16.34 -1.86
N ARG A 150 0.97 -15.29 -1.57
CA ARG A 150 -0.47 -15.38 -1.27
C ARG A 150 -1.29 -15.35 -2.53
N PHE A 151 -0.84 -14.61 -3.53
CA PHE A 151 -1.30 -14.82 -4.89
C PHE A 151 -0.97 -16.24 -5.37
N GLU A 152 0.27 -16.70 -5.22
CA GLU A 152 0.69 -18.04 -5.68
C GLU A 152 -0.13 -19.17 -5.02
N GLU A 153 -0.48 -19.02 -3.75
CA GLU A 153 -1.30 -19.99 -3.04
C GLU A 153 -2.80 -19.88 -3.39
N PHE A 154 -3.30 -18.66 -3.64
CA PHE A 154 -4.72 -18.41 -3.89
C PHE A 154 -5.13 -18.70 -5.33
N LEU A 155 -4.33 -18.29 -6.32
CA LEU A 155 -4.72 -18.34 -7.73
C LEU A 155 -5.05 -19.77 -8.21
N PRO A 156 -4.31 -20.83 -7.81
CA PRO A 156 -4.69 -22.21 -8.14
C PRO A 156 -6.05 -22.65 -7.57
N LYS A 157 -6.54 -21.98 -6.50
CA LYS A 157 -7.84 -22.26 -5.86
C LYS A 157 -8.98 -21.46 -6.52
N ALA A 158 -8.66 -20.44 -7.32
CA ALA A 158 -9.64 -19.56 -7.97
C ALA A 158 -10.11 -20.16 -9.30
N THR A 159 -11.09 -21.06 -9.26
CA THR A 159 -11.63 -21.75 -10.45
C THR A 159 -12.23 -20.80 -11.49
N TYR A 160 -12.80 -19.66 -11.06
CA TYR A 160 -13.46 -18.70 -11.93
C TYR A 160 -12.95 -17.27 -11.69
N PRO A 161 -12.83 -16.46 -12.75
CA PRO A 161 -12.51 -15.04 -12.60
C PRO A 161 -13.70 -14.28 -12.02
N LEU A 162 -13.43 -13.31 -11.14
CA LEU A 162 -14.41 -12.35 -10.65
C LEU A 162 -14.28 -11.05 -11.47
N ARG A 163 -15.34 -10.68 -12.20
CA ARG A 163 -15.31 -9.56 -13.17
C ARG A 163 -16.16 -8.35 -12.75
N VAL A 164 -16.55 -8.28 -11.48
CA VAL A 164 -17.36 -7.20 -10.93
C VAL A 164 -16.59 -5.87 -10.93
N GLY A 165 -17.27 -4.74 -11.07
CA GLY A 165 -16.65 -3.40 -11.01
C GLY A 165 -16.26 -2.94 -9.61
N THR A 166 -15.89 -3.86 -8.71
CA THR A 166 -15.58 -3.60 -7.29
C THR A 166 -14.24 -4.24 -6.92
N HIS A 167 -13.79 -4.06 -5.67
CA HIS A 167 -12.50 -4.57 -5.16
C HIS A 167 -12.26 -6.07 -5.41
N PHE A 168 -13.30 -6.88 -5.57
CA PHE A 168 -13.14 -8.31 -5.85
C PHE A 168 -12.70 -8.63 -7.29
N ASN A 169 -12.54 -7.63 -8.17
CA ASN A 169 -12.17 -7.85 -9.56
C ASN A 169 -10.78 -8.51 -9.69
N THR A 170 -10.73 -9.75 -10.19
CA THR A 170 -9.48 -10.47 -10.36
C THR A 170 -8.63 -9.91 -11.50
N ALA A 171 -9.24 -9.37 -12.56
CA ALA A 171 -8.49 -8.82 -13.68
C ALA A 171 -7.71 -7.56 -13.27
N PHE A 172 -8.35 -6.66 -12.52
CA PHE A 172 -7.68 -5.47 -11.96
C PHE A 172 -6.47 -5.86 -11.11
N ALA A 173 -6.68 -6.77 -10.15
CA ALA A 173 -5.62 -7.18 -9.24
C ALA A 173 -4.44 -7.85 -9.97
N LEU A 174 -4.73 -8.72 -10.94
CA LEU A 174 -3.72 -9.43 -11.71
C LEU A 174 -2.94 -8.52 -12.66
N THR A 175 -3.52 -7.43 -13.17
CA THR A 175 -2.77 -6.45 -13.96
C THR A 175 -1.66 -5.81 -13.12
N LEU A 176 -1.96 -5.32 -11.92
CA LEU A 176 -0.95 -4.71 -11.05
C LEU A 176 0.09 -5.73 -10.58
N ALA A 177 -0.33 -6.94 -10.21
CA ALA A 177 0.58 -8.01 -9.82
C ALA A 177 1.51 -8.43 -10.96
N HIS A 178 1.00 -8.47 -12.19
CA HIS A 178 1.79 -8.76 -13.39
C HIS A 178 2.80 -7.65 -13.70
N ASP A 179 2.42 -6.38 -13.54
CA ASP A 179 3.34 -5.26 -13.73
C ASP A 179 4.45 -5.28 -12.68
N PHE A 180 4.13 -5.59 -11.42
CA PHE A 180 5.14 -5.84 -10.37
C PHE A 180 6.09 -6.98 -10.75
N ALA A 181 5.56 -8.12 -11.22
CA ALA A 181 6.39 -9.27 -11.59
C ALA A 181 7.31 -9.03 -12.80
N LYS A 182 7.09 -7.96 -13.58
CA LYS A 182 7.91 -7.57 -14.72
C LYS A 182 8.94 -6.49 -14.40
N ALA A 183 8.79 -5.80 -13.27
CA ALA A 183 9.61 -4.68 -12.87
C ALA A 183 11.06 -5.10 -12.56
#